data_AF-A0A935FEZ2-F1
#
_entry.id   AF-A0A935FEZ2-F1
#
_cell.length_a   1.000
_cell.length_b   1.000
_cell.length_c   1.000
_cell.angle_alpha   90.00
_cell.angle_beta   90.00
_cell.angle_gamma   90.00
#
_symmetry.space_group_name_H-M   'P 1'
#
loop_
_entity.id
_entity.type
_entity.pdbx_description
1 polymer ?
#
loop_
_entity_poly.entity_id
_entity_poly.type
_entity_poly.pdbx_seq_one_letter_code
_entity_poly.pdbx_strand_id
1 'polypeptide(L)'
;MSILLYFIIAAVFLIAAAITGYSLLNRKSVPVALFRDALRNENCGNFEAAIQGYENALAEINKSRFPSGKLIQKINGKLKVLKTVTSYQANFHYENTRWPIPDLMNGSFH
;
A
#
# COMPACT_ATOMS: atom_id res chain seq x y z
N MET A 1 18.11 18.83 -49.26
CA MET A 1 17.04 18.14 -48.51
C MET A 1 15.81 19.02 -48.47
N SER A 2 14.61 18.48 -48.72
CA SER A 2 13.37 19.26 -48.79
C SER A 2 12.85 19.62 -47.40
N ILE A 3 12.29 20.83 -47.25
CA ILE A 3 11.63 21.32 -46.02
C ILE A 3 10.55 20.34 -45.51
N LEU A 4 9.88 19.66 -46.44
CA LEU A 4 8.84 18.66 -46.18
C LEU A 4 9.37 17.48 -45.34
N LEU A 5 10.64 17.11 -45.54
CA LEU A 5 11.27 15.99 -44.84
C LEU A 5 11.54 16.33 -43.37
N TYR A 6 11.85 17.59 -43.05
CA TYR A 6 12.00 18.04 -41.66
C TYR A 6 10.66 18.00 -40.90
N PHE A 7 9.56 18.39 -41.56
CA PHE A 7 8.23 18.29 -40.96
C PHE A 7 7.83 16.84 -40.67
N ILE A 8 8.15 15.92 -41.59
CA ILE A 8 7.90 14.48 -41.38
C ILE A 8 8.70 13.95 -40.19
N ILE A 9 9.99 14.29 -40.09
CA ILE A 9 10.84 13.86 -38.96
C ILE A 9 10.32 14.42 -37.62
N ALA A 10 9.95 15.71 -37.58
CA ALA A 10 9.40 16.35 -36.39
C ALA A 10 8.09 15.69 -35.93
N ALA A 11 7.19 15.36 -36.87
CA ALA A 11 5.94 14.67 -36.57
C ALA A 11 6.18 13.28 -35.97
N VAL A 12 7.09 12.49 -36.55
CA VAL A 12 7.46 11.16 -36.02
C VAL A 12 8.04 11.26 -34.62
N PHE A 13 8.90 12.25 -34.36
CA PHE A 13 9.49 12.47 -33.04
C PHE A 13 8.43 12.82 -31.98
N LEU A 14 7.47 13.68 -32.31
CA LEU A 14 6.37 14.03 -31.41
C LEU A 14 5.48 12.83 -31.09
N ILE A 15 5.18 11.99 -32.08
CA ILE A 15 4.40 10.75 -31.87
C ILE A 15 5.17 9.80 -30.94
N ALA A 16 6.47 9.61 -31.18
CA ALA A 16 7.31 8.77 -30.31
C ALA A 16 7.38 9.29 -28.87
N ALA A 17 7.52 10.61 -28.69
CA ALA A 17 7.51 11.26 -27.38
C ALA A 17 6.16 11.09 -26.67
N ALA A 18 5.04 11.22 -27.39
CA ALA A 18 3.70 11.01 -26.85
C ALA A 18 3.48 9.56 -26.41
N ILE A 19 3.89 8.57 -27.22
CA ILE A 19 3.79 7.14 -26.87
C ILE A 19 4.64 6.84 -25.63
N THR A 20 5.86 7.37 -25.59
CA THR A 20 6.78 7.18 -24.45
C THR A 20 6.22 7.80 -23.17
N GLY A 21 5.69 9.03 -23.27
CA GLY A 21 5.05 9.73 -22.15
C GLY A 21 3.79 9.01 -21.65
N TYR A 22 2.94 8.55 -22.56
CA TYR A 22 1.73 7.78 -22.22
C TYR A 22 2.07 6.46 -21.52
N SER A 23 3.09 5.74 -22.01
CA SER A 23 3.56 4.49 -21.38
C SER A 23 4.11 4.72 -19.97
N LEU A 24 4.84 5.81 -19.74
CA LEU A 24 5.32 6.21 -18.42
C LEU A 24 4.17 6.58 -17.46
N LEU A 25 3.13 7.26 -17.96
CA LEU A 25 1.95 7.63 -17.18
C LEU A 25 1.07 6.43 -16.81
N ASN A 26 0.93 5.45 -17.71
CA ASN A 26 0.07 4.28 -17.52
C ASN A 26 0.70 3.13 -16.74
N ARG A 27 2.00 3.19 -16.43
CA ARG A 27 2.59 2.26 -15.46
C ARG A 27 1.95 2.56 -14.10
N LYS A 28 0.94 1.77 -13.71
CA LYS A 28 0.44 1.72 -12.34
C LYS A 28 1.68 1.60 -11.45
N SER A 29 1.94 2.62 -10.63
CA SER A 29 3.15 2.62 -9.83
C SER A 29 3.09 1.40 -8.92
N VAL A 30 4.15 0.58 -8.95
CA VAL A 30 4.27 -0.64 -8.14
C VAL A 30 3.89 -0.37 -6.67
N PRO A 31 4.30 0.77 -6.06
CA PRO A 31 3.81 1.18 -4.74
C PRO A 31 2.30 1.25 -4.57
N VAL A 32 1.57 1.79 -5.56
CA VAL A 32 0.11 1.96 -5.47
C VAL A 32 -0.60 0.62 -5.59
N ALA A 33 -0.06 -0.30 -6.41
CA ALA A 33 -0.57 -1.67 -6.47
C ALA A 33 -0.39 -2.39 -5.13
N LEU A 34 0.82 -2.34 -4.56
CA LEU A 34 1.12 -2.92 -3.24
C LEU A 34 0.24 -2.31 -2.13
N PHE A 35 0.07 -0.98 -2.14
CA PHE A 35 -0.81 -0.29 -1.19
C PHE A 35 -2.27 -0.76 -1.29
N ARG A 36 -2.79 -0.92 -2.51
CA ARG A 36 -4.15 -1.39 -2.74
C ARG A 36 -4.33 -2.84 -2.27
N ASP A 37 -3.35 -3.69 -2.53
CA ASP A 37 -3.42 -5.09 -2.13
C ASP A 37 -3.31 -5.24 -0.60
N ALA A 38 -2.48 -4.41 0.04
CA ALA A 38 -2.42 -4.28 1.50
C ALA A 38 -3.76 -3.83 2.11
N LEU A 39 -4.41 -2.81 1.53
CA LEU A 39 -5.76 -2.38 1.92
C LEU A 39 -6.79 -3.51 1.80
N ARG A 40 -6.70 -4.32 0.75
CA ARG A 40 -7.59 -5.48 0.60
C ARG A 40 -7.38 -6.48 1.72
N ASN A 41 -6.12 -6.80 2.04
CA ASN A 41 -5.80 -7.70 3.16
C ASN A 41 -6.27 -7.15 4.51
N GLU A 42 -6.11 -5.84 4.75
CA GLU A 42 -6.63 -5.15 5.94
C GLU A 42 -8.15 -5.33 6.05
N ASN A 43 -8.89 -5.08 4.96
CA ASN A 43 -10.35 -5.22 4.93
C ASN A 43 -10.83 -6.68 5.11
N CYS A 44 -10.00 -7.65 4.74
CA CYS A 44 -10.27 -9.08 4.95
C CYS A 44 -9.86 -9.57 6.35
N GLY A 45 -9.35 -8.69 7.22
CA GLY A 45 -8.87 -9.03 8.56
C GLY A 45 -7.50 -9.73 8.58
N ASN A 46 -6.83 -9.86 7.44
CA ASN A 46 -5.47 -10.42 7.37
C ASN A 46 -4.45 -9.31 7.66
N PHE A 47 -4.32 -8.94 8.94
CA PHE A 47 -3.51 -7.80 9.37
C PHE A 47 -2.00 -8.02 9.17
N GLU A 48 -1.51 -9.25 9.29
CA GLU A 48 -0.09 -9.54 9.05
C GLU A 48 0.29 -9.34 7.58
N ALA A 49 -0.50 -9.89 6.65
CA ALA A 49 -0.29 -9.68 5.23
C ALA A 49 -0.51 -8.22 4.81
N ALA A 50 -1.40 -7.50 5.50
CA ALA A 50 -1.58 -6.06 5.29
C ALA A 50 -0.33 -5.26 5.70
N ILE A 51 0.23 -5.53 6.89
CA ILE A 51 1.45 -4.88 7.38
C ILE A 51 2.60 -5.11 6.41
N GLN A 52 2.83 -6.37 6.00
CA GLN A 52 3.88 -6.69 5.04
C GLN A 52 3.68 -5.98 3.70
N GLY A 53 2.44 -5.93 3.19
CA GLY A 53 2.11 -5.22 1.96
C GLY A 53 2.39 -3.72 2.04
N TYR A 54 2.08 -3.09 3.18
CA TYR A 54 2.38 -1.68 3.43
C TYR A 54 3.89 -1.40 3.52
N GLU A 55 4.66 -2.26 4.19
CA GLU A 55 6.11 -2.14 4.28
C GLU A 55 6.78 -2.31 2.90
N ASN A 56 6.33 -3.27 2.10
CA ASN A 56 6.77 -3.47 0.73
C ASN A 56 6.47 -2.24 -0.14
N ALA A 57 5.28 -1.65 0.00
CA ALA A 57 4.92 -0.43 -0.70
C ALA A 57 5.88 0.73 -0.36
N LEU A 58 6.25 0.92 0.91
CA LEU A 58 7.24 1.92 1.32
C LEU A 58 8.62 1.65 0.73
N ALA A 59 9.07 0.40 0.74
CA ALA A 59 10.36 0.01 0.16
C ALA A 59 10.43 0.38 -1.33
N GLU A 60 9.35 0.13 -2.09
CA GLU A 60 9.27 0.51 -3.51
C GLU A 60 9.18 2.02 -3.72
N ILE A 61 8.53 2.77 -2.82
CA ILE A 61 8.51 4.24 -2.90
C ILE A 61 9.92 4.80 -2.69
N ASN A 62 10.69 4.25 -1.76
CA ASN A 62 12.04 4.71 -1.46
C ASN A 62 13.03 4.44 -2.61
N LYS A 63 12.74 3.45 -3.47
CA LYS A 63 13.50 3.20 -4.71
C LYS A 63 13.17 4.20 -5.82
N SER A 64 12.02 4.88 -5.75
CA SER A 64 11.60 5.84 -6.76
C SER A 64 12.43 7.12 -6.72
N ARG A 65 12.82 7.63 -7.89
CA ARG A 65 13.45 8.96 -8.04
C ARG A 65 12.53 10.10 -7.58
N PHE A 66 11.21 9.88 -7.63
CA PHE A 66 10.18 10.84 -7.23
C PHE A 66 9.22 10.17 -6.25
N PRO A 67 9.57 10.12 -4.94
CA PRO A 67 8.73 9.51 -3.94
C PRO A 67 7.45 10.34 -3.70
N SER A 68 6.32 9.65 -3.55
CA SER A 68 5.04 10.30 -3.27
C SER A 68 4.86 10.51 -1.76
N GLY A 69 5.12 11.73 -1.27
CA GLY A 69 4.97 12.07 0.16
C GLY A 69 3.56 11.80 0.70
N LYS A 70 2.51 12.06 -0.10
CA LYS A 70 1.12 11.78 0.27
C LYS A 70 0.87 10.29 0.46
N LEU A 71 1.45 9.44 -0.40
CA LEU A 71 1.31 7.99 -0.28
C LEU A 71 2.08 7.47 0.94
N ILE A 72 3.30 7.96 1.17
CA ILE A 72 4.10 7.64 2.37
C ILE A 72 3.33 7.96 3.64
N GLN A 73 2.74 9.16 3.74
CA GLN A 73 1.98 9.58 4.92
C GLN A 73 0.79 8.65 5.18
N LYS A 74 0.06 8.26 4.13
CA LYS A 74 -1.06 7.31 4.24
C LYS A 74 -0.60 5.94 4.72
N ILE A 75 0.47 5.40 4.14
CA ILE A 75 1.00 4.09 4.53
C ILE A 75 1.47 4.10 5.99
N ASN A 76 2.23 5.12 6.39
CA ASN A 76 2.70 5.25 7.77
C ASN A 76 1.55 5.35 8.78
N GLY A 77 0.48 6.08 8.43
CA GLY A 77 -0.74 6.13 9.25
C GLY A 77 -1.38 4.75 9.42
N LYS A 78 -1.50 3.98 8.33
CA LYS A 78 -2.03 2.61 8.36
C LYS A 78 -1.17 1.67 9.20
N LEU A 79 0.15 1.69 8.99
CA LEU A 79 1.09 0.86 9.76
C LEU A 79 1.05 1.17 11.25
N LYS A 80 0.97 2.45 11.63
CA LYS A 80 0.87 2.85 13.04
C LYS A 80 -0.36 2.23 13.69
N VAL A 81 -1.53 2.38 13.07
CA VAL A 81 -2.79 1.85 13.60
C VAL A 81 -2.74 0.33 13.68
N LEU A 82 -2.35 -0.35 12.59
CA LEU A 82 -2.31 -1.82 12.54
C LEU A 82 -1.35 -2.40 13.58
N LYS A 83 -0.11 -1.91 13.65
CA LYS A 83 0.87 -2.40 14.63
C LYS A 83 0.41 -2.17 16.06
N THR A 84 -0.23 -1.03 16.35
CA THR A 84 -0.82 -0.77 17.66
C THR A 84 -1.94 -1.76 17.98
N VAL A 85 -2.91 -1.94 17.09
CA VAL A 85 -4.04 -2.87 17.31
C VAL A 85 -3.54 -4.30 17.50
N THR A 86 -2.64 -4.78 16.65
CA THR A 86 -2.08 -6.14 16.77
C THR A 86 -1.31 -6.32 18.07
N SER A 87 -0.57 -5.29 18.52
CA SER A 87 0.12 -5.32 19.81
C SER A 87 -0.85 -5.39 20.99
N TYR A 88 -1.93 -4.61 20.97
CA TYR A 88 -2.98 -4.70 22.00
C TYR A 88 -3.62 -6.08 22.02
N GLN A 89 -4.00 -6.62 20.87
CA GLN A 89 -4.60 -7.95 20.77
C GLN A 89 -3.67 -9.03 21.33
N ALA A 90 -2.37 -8.96 21.03
CA ALA A 90 -1.38 -9.89 21.57
C ALA A 90 -1.27 -9.78 23.11
N ASN A 91 -1.27 -8.56 23.65
CA ASN A 91 -1.20 -8.34 25.10
C ASN A 91 -2.45 -8.84 25.83
N PHE A 92 -3.65 -8.60 25.29
CA PHE A 92 -4.90 -9.12 25.86
C PHE A 92 -4.96 -10.64 25.79
N HIS A 93 -4.52 -11.24 24.68
CA HIS A 93 -4.45 -12.69 24.55
C HIS A 93 -3.49 -13.28 25.59
N TYR A 94 -2.33 -12.66 25.77
CA TYR A 94 -1.35 -13.05 26.79
C TYR A 94 -1.95 -12.95 28.20
N GLU A 95 -2.61 -11.87 28.55
CA GLU A 95 -3.24 -11.69 29.87
C GLU A 95 -4.32 -12.73 30.14
N ASN A 96 -5.19 -13.01 29.17
CA ASN A 96 -6.22 -14.05 29.28
C ASN A 96 -5.62 -15.46 29.46
N THR A 97 -4.51 -15.77 28.78
CA THR A 97 -3.84 -17.07 28.98
C THR A 97 -3.06 -17.16 30.30
N ARG A 98 -2.62 -16.02 30.86
CA ARG A 98 -1.87 -15.95 32.12
C ARG A 98 -2.79 -15.99 33.35
N TRP A 99 -3.95 -15.36 33.26
CA TRP A 99 -5.02 -15.41 34.25
C TRP A 99 -6.32 -15.77 33.51
N PRO A 100 -6.66 -17.07 33.40
CA PRO A 100 -7.95 -17.43 32.82
C PRO A 100 -9.02 -16.76 33.66
N ILE A 101 -9.81 -15.87 33.05
CA ILE A 101 -10.97 -15.28 33.72
C ILE A 101 -11.87 -16.48 34.04
N PRO A 102 -12.10 -16.81 35.34
CA PRO A 102 -13.00 -17.91 35.68
C PRO A 102 -14.36 -17.57 35.08
N ASP A 103 -15.02 -18.56 34.46
CA ASP A 103 -16.27 -18.40 33.73
C ASP A 103 -17.33 -17.62 34.52
N LEU A 104 -17.35 -16.29 34.37
CA LEU A 104 -18.37 -15.41 34.98
C LEU A 104 -19.68 -15.43 34.18
N MET A 105 -19.93 -16.49 33.40
CA MET A 105 -21.15 -16.71 32.62
C MET A 105 -21.93 -17.96 33.05
N ASN A 106 -21.98 -18.24 34.35
CA ASN A 106 -23.09 -19.01 34.94
C ASN A 106 -23.95 -18.15 35.87
N GLY A 107 -24.17 -16.89 35.47
CA GLY A 107 -25.28 -16.09 35.98
C GLY A 107 -26.53 -16.44 35.19
N SER A 108 -27.18 -17.54 35.57
CA SER A 108 -28.57 -17.78 35.21
C SER A 108 -29.41 -16.61 35.75
N PHE A 109 -29.86 -15.74 34.84
CA PHE A 109 -30.95 -14.83 35.15
C PHE A 109 -32.21 -15.67 35.23
N HIS A 110 -32.65 -15.91 36.47
CA HIS A 110 -34.01 -16.34 36.80
C HIS A 110 -35.04 -15.30 36.37
#